data_AF-A0A2E4YW81-F1
#
_entry.id   AF-A0A2E4YW81-F1
#
_cell.length_a   1.000
_cell.length_b   1.000
_cell.length_c   1.000
_cell.angle_alpha   90.00
_cell.angle_beta   90.00
_cell.angle_gamma   90.00
#
_symmetry.space_group_name_H-M   'P 1'
#
loop_
_entity.id
_entity.type
_entity.pdbx_description
1 polymer ?
#
loop_
_entity_poly.entity_id
_entity_poly.type
_entity_poly.pdbx_seq_one_letter_code
_entity_poly.pdbx_strand_id
1 'polypeptide(L)'
;MVKKIFCIFLSISLLCSVSLAQESKVKTLQEGQSAPFTGTLLNKEAIAEILIKANSFEEQCNLRVKKETDISNANCQLSIDKLKNANLFEISVYKSQNDFLRKQIDLSIKELERKSTATEWWFVGGFVAGALIAIGAGYLTHKIAD
;
A
#
# COMPACT_ATOMS: atom_id res chain seq x y z
N MET A 1 -11.53 68.57 30.79
CA MET A 1 -12.94 68.39 30.37
C MET A 1 -13.10 67.70 29.00
N VAL A 2 -12.25 68.02 28.01
CA VAL A 2 -12.30 67.47 26.63
C VAL A 2 -12.24 65.93 26.57
N LYS A 3 -11.41 65.28 27.40
CA LYS A 3 -11.27 63.81 27.45
C LYS A 3 -12.56 63.08 27.89
N LYS A 4 -13.34 63.71 28.78
CA LYS A 4 -14.62 63.16 29.27
C LYS A 4 -15.71 63.24 28.20
N ILE A 5 -15.76 64.37 27.48
CA ILE A 5 -16.69 64.59 26.36
C ILE A 5 -16.37 63.65 25.20
N PHE A 6 -15.09 63.44 24.89
CA PHE A 6 -14.64 62.49 23.86
C PHE A 6 -15.02 61.03 24.20
N CYS A 7 -14.85 60.61 25.46
CA CYS A 7 -15.27 59.29 25.90
C CYS A 7 -16.80 59.09 25.81
N ILE A 8 -17.59 60.11 26.17
CA ILE A 8 -19.07 60.03 26.09
C ILE A 8 -19.52 59.93 24.63
N PHE A 9 -18.89 60.67 23.72
CA PHE A 9 -19.18 60.61 22.29
C PHE A 9 -18.80 59.25 21.68
N LEU A 10 -17.66 58.68 22.10
CA LEU A 10 -17.22 57.35 21.69
C LEU A 10 -18.16 56.24 22.21
N SER A 11 -18.66 56.38 23.45
CA SER A 11 -19.62 55.44 24.03
C SER A 11 -20.99 55.50 23.34
N ILE A 12 -21.47 56.70 22.96
CA ILE A 12 -22.71 56.88 22.20
C ILE A 12 -22.60 56.32 20.77
N SER A 13 -21.44 56.49 20.12
CA SER A 13 -21.20 55.93 18.79
C SER A 13 -21.20 54.40 18.77
N LEU A 14 -20.82 53.73 19.87
CA LEU A 14 -20.86 52.27 19.99
C LEU A 14 -22.28 51.72 20.18
N LEU A 15 -23.20 52.50 20.76
CA LEU A 15 -24.58 52.08 21.02
C LEU A 15 -25.48 52.17 19.78
N CYS A 16 -25.10 52.97 18.77
CA CYS A 16 -25.84 53.09 17.50
C CYS A 16 -25.59 51.95 16.51
N SER A 17 -24.69 51.00 16.79
CA SER A 17 -24.37 49.88 15.89
C SER A 17 -25.29 48.66 16.05
N VAL A 18 -26.39 48.77 16.80
CA VAL A 18 -27.37 47.69 16.93
C VAL A 18 -28.13 47.56 15.61
N SER A 19 -27.60 46.72 14.72
CA SER A 19 -28.30 46.26 13.52
C SER A 19 -29.53 45.47 13.97
N LEU A 20 -30.72 45.90 13.54
CA LEU A 20 -31.92 45.09 13.64
C LEU A 20 -31.77 43.93 12.66
N ALA A 21 -31.48 42.73 13.16
CA ALA A 21 -31.59 41.51 12.37
C ALA A 21 -33.07 41.26 12.09
N GLN A 22 -33.46 41.27 10.81
CA GLN A 22 -34.84 41.03 10.41
C GLN A 22 -35.14 39.52 10.51
N GLU A 23 -36.18 39.14 11.25
CA GLU A 23 -36.55 37.74 11.44
C GLU A 23 -36.95 37.08 10.11
N SER A 24 -36.56 35.81 9.92
CA SER A 24 -36.93 35.02 8.75
C SER A 24 -38.44 34.74 8.77
N LYS A 25 -39.20 35.51 7.96
CA LYS A 25 -40.65 35.33 7.78
C LYS A 25 -40.94 34.55 6.51
N VAL A 26 -41.72 33.49 6.67
CA VAL A 26 -42.30 32.69 5.59
C VAL A 26 -43.81 32.82 5.69
N LYS A 27 -44.47 33.30 4.62
CA LYS A 27 -45.93 33.44 4.59
C LYS A 27 -46.50 32.79 3.34
N THR A 28 -47.39 31.81 3.51
CA THR A 28 -48.14 31.20 2.42
C THR A 28 -49.38 32.05 2.11
N LEU A 29 -49.54 32.44 0.86
CA LEU A 29 -50.70 33.18 0.35
C LEU A 29 -51.59 32.26 -0.49
N GLN A 30 -52.91 32.43 -0.35
CA GLN A 30 -53.92 31.82 -1.21
C GLN A 30 -54.44 32.84 -2.24
N GLU A 31 -54.89 32.36 -3.39
CA GLU A 31 -55.53 33.14 -4.44
C GLU A 31 -56.65 34.04 -3.87
N GLY A 32 -56.54 35.35 -4.13
CA GLY A 32 -57.48 36.37 -3.63
C GLY A 32 -57.00 37.19 -2.43
N GLN A 33 -55.87 36.87 -1.77
CA GLN A 33 -55.28 37.72 -0.72
C GLN A 33 -54.07 38.52 -1.22
N SER A 34 -54.15 39.86 -1.26
CA SER A 34 -53.07 40.86 -1.50
C SER A 34 -52.11 40.66 -2.68
N ALA A 35 -52.07 39.49 -3.29
CA ALA A 35 -51.28 39.06 -4.42
C ALA A 35 -52.19 38.20 -5.33
N PRO A 36 -52.09 38.37 -6.65
CA PRO A 36 -53.02 37.76 -7.62
C PRO A 36 -52.84 36.25 -7.83
N PHE A 37 -51.83 35.62 -7.22
CA PHE A 37 -51.51 34.21 -7.39
C PHE A 37 -51.18 33.54 -6.04
N THR A 38 -51.50 32.24 -5.91
CA THR A 38 -51.15 31.41 -4.76
C THR A 38 -49.65 31.15 -4.72
N GLY A 39 -48.99 31.32 -3.57
CA GLY A 39 -47.54 31.13 -3.45
C GLY A 39 -46.98 31.37 -2.04
N THR A 40 -45.70 31.05 -1.84
CA THR A 40 -45.00 31.30 -0.56
C THR A 40 -44.09 32.51 -0.68
N LEU A 41 -44.35 33.54 0.11
CA LEU A 41 -43.49 34.72 0.22
C LEU A 41 -42.39 34.44 1.24
N LEU A 42 -41.15 34.50 0.77
CA LEU A 42 -39.94 34.39 1.56
C LEU A 42 -39.32 35.79 1.67
N ASN A 43 -39.04 36.21 2.90
CA ASN A 43 -38.22 37.40 3.11
C ASN A 43 -36.75 37.13 2.72
N LYS A 44 -35.96 38.18 2.44
CA LYS A 44 -34.55 38.06 2.01
C LYS A 44 -33.70 37.21 2.96
N GLU A 45 -33.94 37.33 4.26
CA GLU A 45 -33.25 36.55 5.30
C GLU A 45 -33.66 35.08 5.27
N ALA A 46 -34.93 34.76 4.95
CA ALA A 46 -35.39 33.39 4.80
C ALA A 46 -34.78 32.71 3.56
N ILE A 47 -34.61 33.45 2.46
CA ILE A 47 -33.93 32.97 1.25
C ILE A 47 -32.45 32.68 1.54
N ALA A 48 -31.77 33.58 2.26
CA ALA A 48 -30.39 33.40 2.66
C ALA A 48 -30.21 32.18 3.58
N GLU A 49 -31.09 31.98 4.55
CA GLU A 49 -31.04 30.83 5.46
C GLU A 49 -31.24 29.49 4.72
N ILE A 50 -32.19 29.44 3.78
CA ILE A 50 -32.42 28.25 2.94
C ILE A 50 -31.20 27.97 2.06
N LEU A 51 -30.60 29.00 1.47
CA LEU A 51 -29.42 28.86 0.62
C LEU A 51 -28.20 28.36 1.40
N ILE A 52 -27.97 28.91 2.60
CA ILE A 52 -26.90 28.46 3.49
C ILE A 52 -27.12 26.99 3.89
N LYS A 53 -28.36 26.63 4.27
CA LYS A 53 -28.70 25.25 4.60
C LYS A 53 -28.45 24.32 3.40
N ALA A 54 -28.93 24.68 2.21
CA ALA A 54 -28.73 23.88 1.00
C ALA A 54 -27.24 23.63 0.70
N ASN A 55 -26.42 24.68 0.70
CA ASN A 55 -24.98 24.57 0.48
C ASN A 55 -24.31 23.72 1.57
N SER A 56 -24.70 23.89 2.84
CA SER A 56 -24.15 23.11 3.95
C SER A 56 -24.52 21.63 3.87
N PHE A 57 -25.72 21.29 3.36
CA PHE A 57 -26.14 19.92 3.15
C PHE A 57 -25.40 19.26 1.99
N GLU A 58 -25.19 20.00 0.90
CA GLU A 58 -24.41 19.53 -0.24
C GLU A 58 -22.96 19.23 0.18
N GLU A 59 -22.32 20.15 0.91
CA GLU A 59 -20.96 19.97 1.42
C GLU A 59 -20.88 18.75 2.36
N GLN A 60 -21.80 18.62 3.31
CA GLN A 60 -21.85 17.47 4.22
C GLN A 60 -22.08 16.15 3.48
N CYS A 61 -22.91 16.15 2.43
CA CYS A 61 -23.15 14.97 1.61
C CYS A 61 -21.86 14.56 0.87
N ASN A 62 -21.21 15.52 0.21
CA ASN A 62 -19.95 15.30 -0.50
C ASN A 62 -18.84 14.82 0.43
N LEU A 63 -18.74 15.38 1.63
CA LEU A 63 -17.77 14.93 2.64
C LEU A 63 -18.02 13.49 3.09
N ARG A 64 -19.29 13.09 3.29
CA ARG A 64 -19.62 11.69 3.62
C ARG A 64 -19.28 10.74 2.49
N VAL A 65 -19.70 11.06 1.26
CA VAL A 65 -19.41 10.23 0.08
C VAL A 65 -17.91 10.08 -0.12
N LYS A 66 -17.15 11.18 0.00
CA LYS A 66 -15.70 11.17 -0.11
C LYS A 66 -15.06 10.30 0.97
N LYS A 67 -15.49 10.44 2.23
CA LYS A 67 -15.00 9.62 3.35
C LYS A 67 -15.20 8.13 3.08
N GLU A 68 -16.41 7.72 2.70
CA GLU A 68 -16.71 6.31 2.43
C GLU A 68 -15.91 5.79 1.22
N THR A 69 -15.72 6.63 0.20
CA THR A 69 -14.92 6.29 -0.98
C THR A 69 -13.44 6.12 -0.62
N ASP A 70 -12.89 7.02 0.19
CA ASP A 70 -11.50 6.98 0.64
C ASP A 70 -11.24 5.75 1.53
N ILE A 71 -12.17 5.41 2.43
CA ILE A 71 -12.10 4.19 3.24
C ILE A 71 -12.15 2.94 2.35
N SER A 72 -13.08 2.89 1.39
CA SER A 72 -13.20 1.77 0.45
C SER A 72 -11.92 1.59 -0.39
N ASN A 73 -11.38 2.68 -0.92
CA ASN A 73 -10.13 2.68 -1.67
C ASN A 73 -8.94 2.23 -0.82
N ALA A 74 -8.82 2.74 0.41
CA ALA A 74 -7.75 2.32 1.32
C ALA A 74 -7.83 0.82 1.65
N ASN A 75 -9.03 0.29 1.88
CA ASN A 75 -9.25 -1.13 2.11
C ASN A 75 -8.90 -1.99 0.88
N CYS A 76 -9.26 -1.52 -0.32
CA CYS A 76 -8.92 -2.17 -1.58
C CYS A 76 -7.41 -2.16 -1.86
N GLN A 77 -6.74 -1.02 -1.65
CA GLN A 77 -5.28 -0.94 -1.78
C GLN A 77 -4.58 -1.88 -0.79
N LEU A 78 -5.04 -1.89 0.46
CA LEU A 78 -4.49 -2.77 1.49
C LEU A 78 -4.67 -4.27 1.15
N SER A 79 -5.78 -4.67 0.54
CA SER A 79 -5.98 -6.06 0.12
C SER A 79 -5.08 -6.44 -1.07
N ILE A 80 -4.93 -5.54 -2.04
CA ILE A 80 -4.01 -5.71 -3.17
C ILE A 80 -2.57 -5.80 -2.68
N ASP A 81 -2.14 -4.91 -1.79
CA ASP A 81 -0.78 -4.89 -1.26
C ASP A 81 -0.47 -6.14 -0.44
N LYS A 82 -1.42 -6.62 0.37
CA LYS A 82 -1.28 -7.90 1.08
C LYS A 82 -1.07 -9.05 0.12
N LEU A 83 -1.89 -9.15 -0.93
CA LEU A 83 -1.79 -10.23 -1.92
C LEU A 83 -0.47 -10.15 -2.70
N LYS A 84 -0.07 -8.95 -3.11
CA LYS A 84 1.20 -8.71 -3.80
C LYS A 84 2.39 -9.09 -2.93
N ASN A 85 2.41 -8.67 -1.67
CA ASN A 85 3.48 -9.00 -0.74
C ASN A 85 3.55 -10.50 -0.44
N ALA A 86 2.41 -11.17 -0.27
CA ALA A 86 2.37 -12.62 -0.10
C ALA A 86 2.97 -13.34 -1.31
N ASN A 87 2.54 -12.99 -2.53
CA ASN A 87 3.08 -13.58 -3.76
C ASN A 87 4.58 -13.33 -3.93
N LEU A 88 5.05 -12.10 -3.67
CA LEU A 88 6.47 -11.77 -3.76
C LEU A 88 7.30 -12.56 -2.74
N PHE A 89 6.78 -12.71 -1.51
CA PHE A 89 7.43 -13.51 -0.49
C PHE A 89 7.54 -14.97 -0.91
N GLU A 90 6.44 -15.59 -1.38
CA GLU A 90 6.45 -16.97 -1.87
C GLU A 90 7.46 -17.17 -2.99
N ILE A 91 7.45 -16.31 -4.03
CA ILE A 91 8.41 -16.38 -5.13
C ILE A 91 9.84 -16.28 -4.63
N SER A 92 10.11 -15.35 -3.70
CA SER A 92 11.46 -15.18 -3.14
C SER A 92 11.94 -16.40 -2.36
N VAL A 93 11.05 -17.02 -1.58
CA VAL A 93 11.33 -18.24 -0.82
C VAL A 93 11.60 -19.41 -1.77
N TYR A 94 10.73 -19.62 -2.76
CA TYR A 94 10.92 -20.68 -3.76
C TYR A 94 12.21 -20.48 -4.56
N LYS A 95 12.55 -19.24 -4.93
CA LYS A 95 13.81 -18.94 -5.61
C LYS A 95 15.02 -19.26 -4.74
N SER A 96 15.01 -18.83 -3.48
CA SER A 96 16.09 -19.11 -2.53
C SER A 96 16.26 -20.61 -2.28
N GLN A 97 15.17 -21.35 -2.15
CA GLN A 97 15.23 -22.81 -2.01
C GLN A 97 15.80 -23.46 -3.27
N ASN A 98 15.30 -23.10 -4.45
CA ASN A 98 15.82 -23.64 -5.72
C ASN A 98 17.31 -23.32 -5.92
N ASP A 99 17.75 -22.11 -5.59
CA ASP A 99 19.17 -21.74 -5.67
C ASP A 99 20.02 -22.56 -4.70
N PHE A 100 19.52 -22.83 -3.49
CA PHE A 100 20.20 -23.68 -2.52
C PHE A 100 20.28 -25.14 -2.98
N LEU A 101 19.19 -25.69 -3.51
CA LEU A 101 19.18 -27.05 -4.08
C LEU A 101 20.15 -27.16 -5.27
N ARG A 102 20.15 -26.18 -6.18
CA ARG A 102 21.09 -26.14 -7.31
C ARG A 102 22.55 -26.12 -6.85
N LYS A 103 22.87 -25.32 -5.84
CA LYS A 103 24.22 -25.28 -5.26
C LYS A 103 24.61 -26.62 -4.65
N GLN A 104 23.71 -27.28 -3.92
CA GLN A 104 23.99 -28.61 -3.36
C GLN A 104 24.22 -29.66 -4.44
N ILE A 105 23.41 -29.65 -5.51
CA ILE A 105 23.58 -30.57 -6.64
C ILE A 105 24.93 -30.32 -7.32
N ASP A 106 25.29 -29.07 -7.60
CA ASP A 106 26.57 -28.72 -8.24
C ASP A 106 27.78 -29.12 -7.37
N LEU A 107 27.72 -28.90 -6.06
CA LEU A 107 28.75 -29.35 -5.12
C LEU A 107 28.85 -30.89 -5.10
N SER A 108 27.72 -31.59 -5.05
CA SER A 108 27.69 -33.06 -5.05
C SER A 108 28.26 -33.62 -6.35
N ILE A 109 27.91 -33.04 -7.50
CA ILE A 109 28.47 -33.44 -8.80
C ILE A 109 29.98 -33.20 -8.84
N LYS A 110 30.46 -32.04 -8.40
CA LYS A 110 31.90 -31.74 -8.35
C LYS A 110 32.68 -32.67 -7.44
N GLU A 111 32.11 -33.03 -6.29
CA GLU A 111 32.71 -34.03 -5.39
C GLU A 111 32.74 -35.42 -6.03
N LEU A 112 31.66 -35.83 -6.69
CA LEU A 112 31.60 -37.10 -7.42
C LEU A 112 32.58 -37.13 -8.59
N GLU A 113 32.71 -36.08 -9.39
CA GLU A 113 33.68 -35.99 -10.49
C GLU A 113 35.11 -36.05 -9.98
N ARG A 114 35.44 -35.32 -8.90
CA ARG A 114 36.76 -35.38 -8.27
C ARG A 114 37.07 -36.76 -7.71
N LYS A 115 36.08 -37.42 -7.10
CA LYS A 115 36.24 -38.77 -6.56
C LYS A 115 36.34 -39.82 -7.67
N SER A 116 35.56 -39.69 -8.75
CA SER A 116 35.60 -40.61 -9.90
C SER A 116 36.95 -40.58 -10.57
N THR A 117 37.46 -39.39 -10.93
CA THR A 117 38.79 -39.25 -11.55
C THR A 117 39.89 -39.83 -10.66
N ALA A 118 39.91 -39.52 -9.36
CA ALA A 118 40.90 -40.10 -8.45
C ALA A 118 40.78 -41.63 -8.30
N THR A 119 39.55 -42.16 -8.29
CA THR A 119 39.28 -43.60 -8.15
C THR A 119 39.65 -44.38 -9.43
N GLU A 120 39.37 -43.80 -10.60
CA GLU A 120 39.74 -44.37 -11.90
C GLU A 120 41.26 -44.48 -12.06
N TRP A 121 42.01 -43.43 -11.70
CA TRP A 121 43.47 -43.46 -11.73
C TRP A 121 44.07 -44.45 -10.72
N TRP A 122 43.46 -44.59 -9.54
CA TRP A 122 43.88 -45.58 -8.55
C TRP A 122 43.66 -47.02 -9.06
N PHE A 123 42.52 -47.27 -9.71
CA PHE A 123 42.20 -48.58 -10.27
C PHE A 123 43.15 -48.95 -11.43
N VAL A 124 43.35 -48.04 -12.37
CA VAL A 124 44.28 -48.24 -13.50
C VAL A 124 45.71 -48.43 -12.99
N GLY A 125 46.15 -47.60 -12.04
CA GLY A 125 47.48 -47.72 -11.43
C GLY A 125 47.69 -49.07 -10.73
N GLY A 126 46.70 -49.53 -9.96
CA GLY A 126 46.74 -50.83 -9.29
C GLY A 126 46.80 -52.01 -10.27
N PHE A 127 46.03 -51.94 -11.36
CA PHE A 127 46.04 -52.99 -12.40
C PHE A 127 47.39 -53.07 -13.11
N VAL A 128 47.95 -51.94 -13.55
CA VAL A 128 49.25 -51.89 -14.24
C VAL A 128 50.38 -52.37 -13.32
N ALA A 129 50.40 -51.92 -12.06
CA ALA A 129 51.40 -52.37 -11.08
C ALA A 129 51.31 -53.89 -10.85
N GLY A 130 50.11 -54.44 -10.70
CA GLY A 130 49.89 -55.88 -10.55
C GLY A 130 50.38 -56.70 -11.75
N ALA A 131 50.11 -56.22 -12.97
CA ALA A 131 50.57 -56.86 -14.19
C ALA A 131 52.11 -56.89 -14.28
N LEU A 132 52.78 -55.78 -13.95
CA LEU A 132 54.25 -55.72 -13.94
C LEU A 132 54.86 -56.67 -12.90
N ILE A 133 54.26 -56.77 -11.71
CA ILE A 133 54.70 -57.71 -10.67
C ILE A 133 54.54 -59.15 -11.14
N ALA A 134 53.41 -59.50 -11.78
CA ALA A 134 53.16 -60.85 -12.28
C ALA A 134 54.15 -61.25 -13.38
N ILE A 135 54.42 -60.35 -14.34
CA ILE A 135 55.42 -60.57 -15.39
C ILE A 135 56.82 -60.71 -14.79
N GLY A 136 57.18 -59.83 -13.85
CA GLY A 136 58.46 -59.90 -13.16
C GLY A 136 58.65 -61.22 -12.39
N ALA A 137 57.64 -61.66 -11.65
CA ALA A 137 57.66 -62.94 -10.95
C ALA A 137 57.84 -64.13 -11.89
N GLY A 138 57.12 -64.14 -13.03
CA GLY A 138 57.27 -65.18 -14.04
C GLY A 138 58.64 -65.20 -14.71
N TYR A 139 59.24 -64.03 -14.95
CA TYR A 139 60.60 -63.95 -15.49
C TYR A 139 61.64 -64.45 -14.48
N LEU A 140 61.48 -64.11 -13.20
CA LEU A 140 62.37 -64.58 -12.12
C LEU A 140 62.29 -66.09 -11.96
N THR A 141 61.10 -66.69 -11.98
CA THR A 141 60.94 -68.15 -11.86
C THR A 141 61.53 -68.87 -13.07
N HIS A 142 61.38 -68.33 -14.28
CA HIS A 142 62.00 -68.90 -15.48
C HIS A 142 63.53 -68.85 -15.40
N LYS A 143 64.12 -67.73 -14.97
CA LYS A 143 65.58 -67.55 -14.86
C LYS A 143 66.23 -68.41 -13.78
N ILE A 144 65.49 -68.83 -12.75
CA ILE A 144 65.99 -69.71 -11.68
C ILE A 144 65.91 -71.19 -12.09
N ALA A 145 65.09 -71.52 -13.10
CA ALA A 145 64.89 -72.89 -13.57
C ALA A 145 65.88 -73.33 -14.68
N ASP A 146 66.60 -72.39 -15.30
CA ASP A 146 67.79 -72.61 -16.15
C ASP A 146 69.08 -72.52 -15.31
#